data_AF-A0A0S7EHB7-F1
#
_entry.id   AF-A0A0S7EHB7-F1
#
_cell.length_a   1.000
_cell.length_b   1.000
_cell.length_c   1.000
_cell.angle_alpha   90.00
_cell.angle_beta   90.00
_cell.angle_gamma   90.00
#
_symmetry.space_group_name_H-M   'P 1'
#
loop_
_entity.id
_entity.type
_entity.pdbx_description
1 polymer ?
#
loop_
_entity_poly.entity_id
_entity_poly.type
_entity_poly.pdbx_seq_one_letter_code
_entity_poly.pdbx_strand_id
1 'polypeptide(L)'
;LEAFMEGSTLGEFHTRLRMLLSFHCHLLLVPDLPGQGSLSRLLWNLHQYYSQFSESVQAKILQLRQPIEKELKDFVKISKWNDVSYWSIKQSVEKTQRTLFKFVKRFEDALSGPSLAALVEQGSSSSWDPEPTGAGDAPIQRVHQALKSAMPGQGRELQNEEVEEGAGSFSLQARLPVLFRKMKKMSIQLLKRTSVPELAEDLDCFTGEIISNLRELQSLSVDTAAAKEKQQMEVKHILQQKQRALSDLFKMLSEIGLSYRKGLMWNRTADPESTLCTHPLEMTTALSAVKTQGQPERVLFTELLGAWEGCQKYFYRSWARRTALQTALQHASKVRHTS
;
A
#
# COMPACT_ATOMS: atom_id res chain seq x y z
N LEU A 1 8.08 19.05 -0.15
CA LEU A 1 6.76 18.39 -0.29
C LEU A 1 6.42 17.54 0.94
N GLU A 2 7.36 16.82 1.53
CA GLU A 2 7.20 16.16 2.83
C GLU A 2 6.68 17.12 3.92
N ALA A 3 7.37 18.23 4.16
CA ALA A 3 6.91 19.28 5.07
C ALA A 3 5.51 19.84 4.74
N PHE A 4 5.09 19.80 3.47
CA PHE A 4 3.74 20.20 3.06
C PHE A 4 2.69 19.17 3.48
N MET A 5 3.00 17.86 3.50
CA MET A 5 2.07 16.85 4.00
C MET A 5 2.14 16.71 5.52
N GLU A 6 3.34 16.67 6.09
CA GLU A 6 3.55 16.43 7.52
C GLU A 6 3.25 17.64 8.40
N GLY A 7 3.39 18.85 7.84
CA GLY A 7 2.94 20.09 8.45
C GLY A 7 1.45 20.38 8.25
N SER A 8 0.63 19.40 7.86
CA SER A 8 -0.81 19.58 7.70
C SER A 8 -1.57 19.43 9.02
N THR A 9 -2.70 20.12 9.13
CA THR A 9 -3.66 19.85 10.20
C THR A 9 -4.54 18.67 9.83
N LEU A 10 -5.24 18.08 10.80
CA LEU A 10 -6.20 17.01 10.53
C LEU A 10 -7.25 17.44 9.49
N GLY A 11 -7.75 18.68 9.57
CA GLY A 11 -8.75 19.20 8.63
C GLY A 11 -8.22 19.45 7.21
N GLU A 12 -6.93 19.70 7.05
CA GLU A 12 -6.32 20.03 5.74
C GLU A 12 -5.75 18.82 5.01
N PHE A 13 -5.43 17.74 5.73
CA PHE A 13 -4.71 16.58 5.21
C PHE A 13 -5.28 16.05 3.88
N HIS A 14 -6.57 15.72 3.81
CA HIS A 14 -7.20 15.17 2.61
C HIS A 14 -7.23 16.17 1.45
N THR A 15 -7.33 17.46 1.74
CA THR A 15 -7.26 18.52 0.71
C THR A 15 -5.86 18.63 0.14
N ARG A 16 -4.82 18.64 1.00
CA ARG A 16 -3.42 18.65 0.57
C ARG A 16 -3.07 17.40 -0.24
N LEU A 17 -3.56 16.23 0.17
CA LEU A 17 -3.43 14.98 -0.58
C LEU A 17 -4.05 15.10 -1.98
N ARG A 18 -5.28 15.62 -2.08
CA ARG A 18 -5.95 15.86 -3.37
C ARG A 18 -5.19 16.87 -4.25
N MET A 19 -4.56 17.88 -3.65
CA MET A 19 -3.73 18.83 -4.39
C MET A 19 -2.56 18.12 -5.07
N LEU A 20 -1.85 17.22 -4.38
CA LEU A 20 -0.75 16.44 -4.97
C LEU A 20 -1.21 15.67 -6.23
N LEU A 21 -2.35 14.98 -6.14
CA LEU A 21 -2.92 14.28 -7.28
C LEU A 21 -3.33 15.23 -8.41
N SER A 22 -3.95 16.36 -8.07
CA SER A 22 -4.39 17.34 -9.07
C SER A 22 -3.22 17.92 -9.86
N PHE A 23 -2.11 18.26 -9.16
CA PHE A 23 -0.89 18.71 -9.82
C PHE A 23 -0.25 17.61 -10.67
N HIS A 24 -0.24 16.36 -10.20
CA HIS A 24 0.20 15.22 -11.02
C HIS A 24 -0.62 15.13 -12.32
N CYS A 25 -1.95 15.15 -12.24
CA CYS A 25 -2.82 15.11 -13.41
C CYS A 25 -2.60 16.30 -14.35
N HIS A 26 -2.40 17.52 -13.83
CA HIS A 26 -2.06 18.67 -14.66
C HIS A 26 -0.75 18.47 -15.40
N LEU A 27 0.28 17.92 -14.75
CA LEU A 27 1.55 17.59 -15.42
C LEU A 27 1.42 16.49 -16.48
N LEU A 28 0.33 15.74 -16.56
CA LEU A 28 0.10 14.82 -17.68
C LEU A 28 -0.47 15.53 -18.93
N LEU A 29 -1.02 16.75 -18.75
CA LEU A 29 -1.70 17.51 -19.80
C LEU A 29 -0.88 18.68 -20.34
N VAL A 30 0.13 19.13 -19.60
CA VAL A 30 1.00 20.25 -19.99
C VAL A 30 2.06 19.76 -21.00
N PRO A 31 2.46 20.58 -21.99
CA PRO A 31 3.54 20.23 -22.93
C PRO A 31 4.87 19.91 -22.25
N ASP A 32 5.70 19.12 -22.92
CA ASP A 32 6.99 18.64 -22.39
C ASP A 32 7.89 19.79 -21.91
N LEU A 33 8.04 19.87 -20.59
CA LEU A 33 8.93 20.77 -19.87
C LEU A 33 10.12 19.97 -19.29
N PRO A 34 11.33 20.55 -19.25
CA PRO A 34 12.47 19.93 -18.60
C PRO A 34 12.14 19.57 -17.15
N GLY A 35 12.33 18.30 -16.77
CA GLY A 35 12.06 17.82 -15.41
C GLY A 35 10.60 17.47 -15.10
N GLN A 36 9.65 17.71 -16.01
CA GLN A 36 8.23 17.37 -15.84
C GLN A 36 8.02 15.89 -15.52
N GLY A 37 8.71 14.99 -16.23
CA GLY A 37 8.62 13.55 -15.99
C GLY A 37 9.00 13.22 -14.55
N SER A 38 10.13 13.74 -14.06
CA SER A 38 10.58 13.49 -12.68
C SER A 38 9.61 14.05 -11.64
N LEU A 39 9.08 15.26 -11.85
CA LEU A 39 8.09 15.86 -10.94
C LEU A 39 6.77 15.08 -10.95
N SER A 40 6.31 14.62 -12.12
CA SER A 40 5.11 13.80 -12.26
C SER A 40 5.23 12.48 -11.47
N ARG A 41 6.38 11.78 -11.58
CA ARG A 41 6.70 10.59 -10.80
C ARG A 41 6.67 10.87 -9.30
N LEU A 42 7.35 11.95 -8.88
CA LEU A 42 7.43 12.38 -7.49
C LEU A 42 6.05 12.64 -6.88
N LEU A 43 5.20 13.43 -7.56
CA LEU A 43 3.87 13.77 -7.05
C LEU A 43 2.95 12.55 -6.94
N TRP A 44 3.00 11.64 -7.92
CA TRP A 44 2.24 10.38 -7.85
C TRP A 44 2.67 9.53 -6.66
N ASN A 45 3.97 9.28 -6.52
CA ASN A 45 4.49 8.42 -5.45
C ASN A 45 4.25 9.04 -4.07
N LEU A 46 4.35 10.37 -3.92
CA LEU A 46 3.98 11.07 -2.69
C LEU A 46 2.50 10.94 -2.38
N HIS A 47 1.62 11.15 -3.37
CA HIS A 47 0.19 10.97 -3.21
C HIS A 47 -0.13 9.54 -2.73
N GLN A 48 0.40 8.53 -3.42
CA GLN A 48 0.18 7.13 -3.06
C GLN A 48 0.73 6.80 -1.67
N TYR A 49 1.93 7.28 -1.34
CA TYR A 49 2.54 7.11 -0.02
C TYR A 49 1.67 7.69 1.10
N TYR A 50 1.19 8.93 0.99
CA TYR A 50 0.38 9.51 2.06
C TYR A 50 -1.08 9.03 2.04
N SER A 51 -1.60 8.57 0.90
CA SER A 51 -2.96 8.02 0.79
C SER A 51 -3.18 6.83 1.72
N GLN A 52 -2.13 6.05 2.01
CA GLN A 52 -2.22 4.92 2.94
C GLN A 52 -2.62 5.31 4.37
N PHE A 53 -2.43 6.57 4.76
CA PHE A 53 -2.79 7.10 6.09
C PHE A 53 -4.15 7.79 6.12
N SER A 54 -4.82 7.92 4.96
CA SER A 54 -6.09 8.65 4.83
C SER A 54 -7.17 8.14 5.78
N GLU A 55 -7.30 6.82 5.91
CA GLU A 55 -8.25 6.19 6.83
C GLU A 55 -7.91 6.49 8.30
N SER A 56 -6.62 6.51 8.64
CA SER A 56 -6.16 6.79 10.00
C SER A 56 -6.45 8.21 10.44
N VAL A 57 -6.18 9.17 9.56
CA VAL A 57 -6.52 10.58 9.76
C VAL A 57 -8.04 10.73 9.87
N GLN A 58 -8.81 10.09 8.99
CA GLN A 58 -10.27 10.14 9.03
C GLN A 58 -10.84 9.53 10.33
N ALA A 59 -10.33 8.39 10.77
CA ALA A 59 -10.71 7.76 12.03
C ALA A 59 -10.43 8.68 13.21
N LYS A 60 -9.28 9.39 13.21
CA LYS A 60 -8.96 10.37 14.25
C LYS A 60 -9.93 11.55 14.25
N ILE A 61 -10.28 12.08 13.09
CA ILE A 61 -11.28 13.15 12.95
C ILE A 61 -12.63 12.70 13.51
N LEU A 62 -13.07 11.48 13.17
CA LEU A 62 -14.33 10.92 13.68
C LEU A 62 -14.29 10.75 15.20
N GLN A 63 -13.18 10.25 15.76
CA GLN A 63 -12.99 10.12 17.20
C GLN A 63 -13.14 11.47 17.92
N LEU A 64 -12.56 12.54 17.38
CA LEU A 64 -12.66 13.88 17.96
C LEU A 64 -14.05 14.51 17.77
N ARG A 65 -14.72 14.19 16.67
CA ARG A 65 -16.07 14.68 16.35
C ARG A 65 -17.15 14.07 17.25
N GLN A 66 -17.06 12.77 17.55
CA GLN A 66 -18.09 12.03 18.29
C GLN A 66 -18.57 12.68 19.60
N PRO A 67 -17.70 13.09 20.54
CA PRO A 67 -18.16 13.72 21.78
C PRO A 67 -18.87 15.06 21.54
N ILE A 68 -18.37 15.87 20.60
CA ILE A 68 -18.98 17.16 20.23
C ILE A 68 -20.35 16.94 19.61
N GLU A 69 -20.47 15.99 18.69
CA GLU A 69 -21.73 15.64 18.04
C GLU A 69 -22.76 15.10 19.05
N LYS A 70 -22.32 14.31 20.02
CA LYS A 70 -23.18 13.81 21.11
C LYS A 70 -23.71 14.95 21.95
N GLU A 71 -22.85 15.85 22.43
CA GLU A 71 -23.26 17.02 23.23
C GLU A 71 -24.22 17.93 22.44
N LEU A 72 -23.96 18.14 21.15
CA LEU A 72 -24.84 18.90 20.26
C LEU A 72 -26.22 18.25 20.16
N LYS A 73 -26.28 16.92 19.92
CA LYS A 73 -27.55 16.18 19.85
C LYS A 73 -28.32 16.26 21.16
N ASP A 74 -27.64 16.13 22.30
CA ASP A 74 -28.29 16.21 23.61
C ASP A 74 -28.78 17.63 23.90
N PHE A 75 -28.02 18.67 23.52
CA PHE A 75 -28.47 20.05 23.57
C PHE A 75 -29.73 20.30 22.72
N VAL A 76 -29.79 19.75 21.50
CA VAL A 76 -30.98 19.86 20.63
C VAL A 76 -32.18 19.15 21.25
N LYS A 77 -32.00 17.96 21.86
CA LYS A 77 -33.10 17.21 22.51
C LYS A 77 -33.74 17.99 23.67
N ILE A 78 -32.93 18.68 24.48
CA ILE A 78 -33.42 19.43 25.65
C ILE A 78 -33.95 20.82 25.29
N SER A 79 -33.56 21.35 24.12
CA SER A 79 -33.99 22.65 23.64
C SER A 79 -35.43 22.58 23.11
N LYS A 80 -36.41 22.55 24.03
CA LYS A 80 -37.83 22.71 23.73
C LYS A 80 -38.23 24.18 23.83
N TRP A 81 -38.96 24.67 22.84
CA TRP A 81 -39.51 26.02 22.81
C TRP A 81 -40.79 26.09 23.67
N ASN A 82 -40.63 26.32 24.97
CA ASN A 82 -41.75 26.51 25.90
C ASN A 82 -41.93 27.98 26.31
N ASP A 83 -41.24 28.91 25.64
CA ASP A 83 -41.22 30.33 25.99
C ASP A 83 -42.43 31.09 25.41
N VAL A 84 -43.24 31.71 26.27
CA VAL A 84 -44.49 32.41 25.88
C VAL A 84 -44.26 33.90 25.56
N SER A 85 -43.13 34.50 25.99
CA SER A 85 -42.84 35.93 25.82
C SER A 85 -41.77 36.20 24.74
N TYR A 86 -41.90 37.31 24.00
CA TYR A 86 -40.92 37.75 23.01
C TYR A 86 -39.48 37.83 23.58
N TRP A 87 -39.33 38.39 24.78
CA TRP A 87 -38.03 38.54 25.43
C TRP A 87 -37.41 37.18 25.79
N SER A 88 -38.23 36.24 26.26
CA SER A 88 -37.81 34.86 26.54
C SER A 88 -37.34 34.14 25.26
N ILE A 89 -38.09 34.28 24.16
CA ILE A 89 -37.73 33.72 22.85
C ILE A 89 -36.40 34.33 22.36
N LYS A 90 -36.25 35.65 22.43
CA LYS A 90 -35.00 36.33 22.02
C LYS A 90 -33.79 35.81 22.80
N GLN A 91 -33.90 35.70 24.12
CA GLN A 91 -32.83 35.20 24.97
C GLN A 91 -32.50 33.73 24.69
N SER A 92 -33.52 32.90 24.45
CA SER A 92 -33.38 31.49 24.06
C SER A 92 -32.63 31.34 22.73
N VAL A 93 -32.98 32.16 21.72
CA VAL A 93 -32.27 32.20 20.43
C VAL A 93 -30.81 32.59 20.62
N GLU A 94 -30.53 33.68 21.35
CA GLU A 94 -29.15 34.13 21.59
C GLU A 94 -28.32 33.08 22.31
N LYS A 95 -28.89 32.40 23.32
CA LYS A 95 -28.22 31.30 24.04
C LYS A 95 -27.94 30.11 23.11
N THR A 96 -28.90 29.77 22.25
CA THR A 96 -28.76 28.71 21.26
C THR A 96 -27.64 29.02 20.28
N GLN A 97 -27.61 30.23 19.71
CA GLN A 97 -26.56 30.66 18.80
C GLN A 97 -25.17 30.61 19.43
N ARG A 98 -25.01 31.12 20.67
CA ARG A 98 -23.73 31.05 21.40
C ARG A 98 -23.29 29.61 21.65
N THR A 99 -24.23 28.73 21.99
CA THR A 99 -23.93 27.31 22.26
C THR A 99 -23.54 26.57 21.00
N LEU A 100 -24.25 26.79 19.88
CA LEU A 100 -23.88 26.24 18.57
C LEU A 100 -22.49 26.72 18.13
N PHE A 101 -22.22 28.03 18.26
CA PHE A 101 -20.91 28.59 17.94
C PHE A 101 -19.79 27.95 18.79
N LYS A 102 -20.05 27.68 20.08
CA LYS A 102 -19.10 26.96 20.94
C LYS A 102 -18.80 25.55 20.44
N PHE A 103 -19.80 24.81 19.93
CA PHE A 103 -19.56 23.48 19.34
C PHE A 103 -18.76 23.57 18.04
N VAL A 104 -19.08 24.54 17.17
CA VAL A 104 -18.32 24.80 15.94
C VAL A 104 -16.87 25.11 16.27
N LYS A 105 -16.61 26.04 17.19
CA LYS A 105 -15.25 26.42 17.59
C LYS A 105 -14.45 25.24 18.15
N ARG A 106 -15.06 24.43 19.03
CA ARG A 106 -14.43 23.21 19.54
C ARG A 106 -14.05 22.22 18.44
N PHE A 107 -14.89 22.09 17.41
CA PHE A 107 -14.60 21.20 16.30
C PHE A 107 -13.51 21.77 15.37
N GLU A 108 -13.55 23.08 15.08
CA GLU A 108 -12.47 23.79 14.38
C GLU A 108 -11.13 23.61 15.09
N ASP A 109 -11.08 23.82 16.41
CA ASP A 109 -9.87 23.67 17.21
C ASP A 109 -9.37 22.22 17.16
N ALA A 110 -10.28 21.24 17.22
CA ALA A 110 -9.91 19.83 17.06
C ALA A 110 -9.34 19.51 15.67
N LEU A 111 -9.88 20.10 14.61
CA LEU A 111 -9.38 19.94 13.23
C LEU A 111 -8.04 20.64 13.00
N SER A 112 -7.76 21.73 13.74
CA SER A 112 -6.51 22.49 13.66
C SER A 112 -5.30 21.76 14.25
N GLY A 113 -5.53 20.66 14.99
CA GLY A 113 -4.47 19.82 15.53
C GLY A 113 -3.58 19.19 14.42
N PRO A 114 -2.31 18.90 14.71
CA PRO A 114 -1.38 18.36 13.72
C PRO A 114 -1.79 16.95 13.26
N SER A 115 -1.69 16.69 11.95
CA SER A 115 -2.00 15.38 11.37
C SER A 115 -0.89 14.34 11.58
N LEU A 116 0.34 14.78 11.87
CA LEU A 116 1.53 13.93 11.94
C LEU A 116 1.35 12.72 12.86
N ALA A 117 0.76 12.91 14.04
CA ALA A 117 0.51 11.84 15.00
C ALA A 117 -0.56 10.83 14.55
N ALA A 118 -1.36 11.18 13.53
CA ALA A 118 -2.35 10.30 12.91
C ALA A 118 -1.82 9.61 11.64
N LEU A 119 -0.58 9.89 11.21
CA LEU A 119 0.08 9.18 10.10
C LEU A 119 0.61 7.82 10.55
N VAL A 120 -0.32 6.98 11.02
CA VAL A 120 -0.05 5.64 11.53
C VAL A 120 -0.68 4.64 10.58
N GLU A 121 0.04 3.56 10.31
CA GLU A 121 -0.49 2.42 9.56
C GLU A 121 -1.74 1.87 10.27
N GLN A 122 -2.90 1.90 9.60
CA GLN A 122 -4.12 1.26 10.09
C GLN A 122 -4.04 -0.26 9.89
N GLY A 123 -4.44 -0.99 10.93
CA GLY A 123 -4.18 -2.41 11.09
C GLY A 123 -3.06 -2.59 12.12
N SER A 124 -3.39 -3.18 13.26
CA SER A 124 -2.41 -3.65 14.23
C SER A 124 -1.32 -4.46 13.53
N SER A 125 -0.16 -4.58 14.16
CA SER A 125 0.91 -5.54 13.81
C SER A 125 0.43 -7.01 13.66
N SER A 126 -0.86 -7.29 13.84
CA SER A 126 -1.53 -8.56 13.59
C SER A 126 -2.18 -8.69 12.21
N SER A 127 -2.46 -7.61 11.46
CA SER A 127 -2.97 -7.73 10.08
C SER A 127 -1.81 -7.91 9.09
N TRP A 128 -1.09 -9.04 9.22
CA TRP A 128 -0.30 -9.57 8.10
C TRP A 128 -1.17 -10.32 7.10
N ASP A 129 -2.44 -9.94 6.99
CA ASP A 129 -3.44 -10.70 6.27
C ASP A 129 -3.45 -10.24 4.81
N PRO A 130 -3.06 -11.09 3.85
CA PRO A 130 -4.07 -11.48 2.89
C PRO A 130 -5.24 -12.02 3.71
N GLU A 131 -6.44 -11.44 3.59
CA GLU A 131 -7.63 -12.13 4.09
C GLU A 131 -7.55 -13.58 3.59
N PRO A 132 -7.70 -14.59 4.47
CA PRO A 132 -7.73 -15.96 4.02
C PRO A 132 -8.93 -16.06 3.10
N THR A 133 -8.67 -16.06 1.79
CA THR A 133 -9.71 -16.06 0.77
C THR A 133 -10.22 -17.50 0.67
N GLY A 134 -10.84 -18.00 1.74
CA GLY A 134 -11.26 -19.39 1.86
C GLY A 134 -10.15 -20.40 1.53
N ALA A 135 -10.55 -21.63 1.26
CA ALA A 135 -9.70 -22.68 0.70
C ALA A 135 -9.40 -22.44 -0.79
N GLY A 136 -9.11 -21.19 -1.18
CA GLY A 136 -8.82 -20.77 -2.54
C GLY A 136 -7.34 -20.45 -2.76
N ASP A 137 -6.92 -20.48 -4.03
CA ASP A 137 -5.54 -20.20 -4.43
C ASP A 137 -5.14 -18.75 -4.09
N ALA A 138 -3.88 -18.57 -3.68
CA ALA A 138 -3.30 -17.26 -3.39
C ALA A 138 -3.38 -16.33 -4.63
N PRO A 139 -3.45 -14.99 -4.46
CA PRO A 139 -3.56 -14.07 -5.60
C PRO A 139 -2.49 -14.28 -6.67
N ILE A 140 -1.23 -14.55 -6.27
CA ILE A 140 -0.13 -14.82 -7.21
C ILE A 140 -0.33 -16.12 -7.98
N GLN A 141 -0.87 -17.16 -7.32
CA GLN A 141 -1.18 -18.45 -7.95
C GLN A 141 -2.31 -18.32 -8.96
N ARG A 142 -3.36 -17.55 -8.63
CA ARG A 142 -4.45 -17.25 -9.57
C ARG A 142 -3.96 -16.51 -10.82
N VAL A 143 -3.08 -15.52 -10.64
CA VAL A 143 -2.42 -14.82 -11.76
C VAL A 143 -1.60 -15.80 -12.60
N HIS A 144 -0.82 -16.68 -11.98
CA HIS A 144 -0.01 -17.67 -12.69
C HIS A 144 -0.87 -18.68 -13.47
N GLN A 145 -1.96 -19.18 -12.88
CA GLN A 145 -2.90 -20.06 -13.56
C GLN A 145 -3.61 -19.36 -14.73
N ALA A 146 -4.05 -18.13 -14.54
CA ALA A 146 -4.66 -17.32 -15.60
C ALA A 146 -3.65 -17.00 -16.72
N LEU A 147 -2.37 -16.78 -16.37
CA LEU A 147 -1.31 -16.58 -17.34
C LEU A 147 -1.09 -17.85 -18.16
N LYS A 148 -1.03 -19.02 -17.52
CA LYS A 148 -0.92 -20.33 -18.18
C LYS A 148 -2.08 -20.58 -19.14
N SER A 149 -3.31 -20.25 -18.75
CA SER A 149 -4.51 -20.44 -19.59
C SER A 149 -4.63 -19.42 -20.72
N ALA A 150 -4.10 -18.21 -20.54
CA ALA A 150 -4.05 -17.17 -21.57
C ALA A 150 -2.93 -17.36 -22.59
N MET A 151 -2.08 -18.38 -22.44
CA MET A 151 -0.98 -18.61 -23.36
C MET A 151 -1.45 -18.98 -24.76
N PRO A 152 -1.11 -18.17 -25.78
CA PRO A 152 -1.49 -18.51 -27.14
C PRO A 152 -0.73 -19.74 -27.64
N GLY A 153 -1.44 -20.68 -28.28
CA GLY A 153 -0.86 -21.89 -28.88
C GLY A 153 -1.28 -23.22 -28.24
N GLN A 154 -2.23 -23.23 -27.30
CA GLN A 154 -2.95 -24.44 -26.90
C GLN A 154 -4.16 -24.76 -27.80
N GLY A 155 -4.62 -23.80 -28.62
CA GLY A 155 -5.68 -23.98 -29.62
C GLY A 155 -5.17 -24.10 -31.07
N ARG A 156 -6.02 -24.67 -31.95
CA ARG A 156 -5.83 -24.88 -33.40
C ARG A 156 -5.62 -23.61 -34.25
N GLU A 157 -5.44 -22.43 -33.65
CA GLU A 157 -5.26 -21.14 -34.34
C GLU A 157 -3.93 -21.01 -35.09
N LEU A 158 -2.95 -21.88 -34.82
CA LEU A 158 -1.67 -21.89 -35.55
C LEU A 158 -1.73 -22.73 -36.84
N GLN A 159 -2.84 -23.41 -37.14
CA GLN A 159 -2.92 -24.37 -38.25
C GLN A 159 -3.76 -23.89 -39.44
N ASN A 160 -4.66 -22.92 -39.27
CA ASN A 160 -5.55 -22.49 -40.33
C ASN A 160 -5.34 -21.01 -40.66
N GLU A 161 -4.42 -20.74 -41.58
CA GLU A 161 -4.49 -19.65 -42.55
C GLU A 161 -3.23 -19.72 -43.43
N GLU A 162 -3.31 -20.52 -44.49
CA GLU A 162 -2.42 -20.40 -45.64
C GLU A 162 -2.58 -18.99 -46.20
N VAL A 163 -1.49 -18.20 -46.20
CA VAL A 163 -1.46 -16.93 -46.94
C VAL A 163 -0.43 -17.11 -48.03
N GLU A 164 -0.94 -17.09 -49.26
CA GLU A 164 -0.18 -17.04 -50.50
C GLU A 164 0.97 -16.03 -50.40
N GLU A 165 2.18 -16.46 -50.76
CA GLU A 165 3.29 -15.57 -51.06
C GLU A 165 3.00 -14.82 -52.37
N GLY A 166 2.07 -13.86 -52.29
CA GLY A 166 1.82 -12.88 -53.32
C GLY A 166 2.96 -11.86 -53.35
N ALA A 167 3.68 -11.86 -54.46
CA ALA A 167 4.86 -11.06 -54.72
C ALA A 167 4.70 -9.55 -54.44
N GLY A 168 5.72 -8.97 -53.81
CA GLY A 168 6.09 -7.57 -53.95
C GLY A 168 5.52 -6.61 -52.89
N SER A 169 6.25 -6.39 -51.79
CA SER A 169 6.23 -5.14 -51.02
C SER A 169 7.41 -5.07 -50.05
N PHE A 170 8.38 -4.18 -50.31
CA PHE A 170 9.52 -3.88 -49.42
C PHE A 170 9.10 -3.16 -48.11
N SER A 171 7.81 -3.03 -47.84
CA SER A 171 7.28 -2.30 -46.69
C SER A 171 7.19 -3.20 -45.45
N LEU A 172 7.63 -2.67 -44.30
CA LEU A 172 7.49 -3.35 -43.00
C LEU A 172 6.02 -3.60 -42.63
N GLN A 173 5.09 -2.77 -43.13
CA GLN A 173 3.66 -2.94 -42.89
C GLN A 173 3.11 -4.19 -43.58
N ALA A 174 3.55 -4.50 -44.80
CA ALA A 174 3.13 -5.71 -45.51
C ALA A 174 3.62 -6.99 -44.82
N ARG A 175 4.78 -6.92 -44.15
CA ARG A 175 5.37 -8.04 -43.39
C ARG A 175 4.86 -8.14 -41.95
N LEU A 176 4.04 -7.19 -41.49
CA LEU A 176 3.59 -7.11 -40.10
C LEU A 176 2.90 -8.40 -39.61
N PRO A 177 2.03 -9.09 -40.39
CA PRO A 177 1.43 -10.34 -39.94
C PRO A 177 2.47 -11.44 -39.67
N VAL A 178 3.48 -11.58 -40.54
CA VAL A 178 4.56 -12.58 -40.39
C VAL A 178 5.47 -12.22 -39.22
N LEU A 179 5.84 -10.94 -39.07
CA LEU A 179 6.66 -10.47 -37.96
C LEU A 179 5.94 -10.61 -36.62
N PHE A 180 4.65 -10.32 -36.56
CA PHE A 180 3.82 -10.52 -35.37
C PHE A 180 3.76 -12.00 -34.97
N ARG A 181 3.55 -12.93 -35.92
CA ARG A 181 3.62 -14.37 -35.65
C ARG A 181 4.98 -14.81 -35.10
N LYS A 182 6.09 -14.30 -35.67
CA LYS A 182 7.45 -14.57 -35.18
C LYS A 182 7.67 -14.04 -33.76
N MET A 183 7.28 -12.78 -33.50
CA MET A 183 7.32 -12.18 -32.17
C MET A 183 6.53 -13.01 -31.17
N LYS A 184 5.27 -13.36 -31.49
CA LYS A 184 4.41 -14.21 -30.66
C LYS A 184 5.07 -15.55 -30.33
N LYS A 185 5.66 -16.22 -31.32
CA LYS A 185 6.40 -17.48 -31.10
C LYS A 185 7.59 -17.30 -30.15
N MET A 186 8.37 -16.23 -30.31
CA MET A 186 9.48 -15.92 -29.41
C MET A 186 9.01 -15.60 -27.99
N SER A 187 7.95 -14.81 -27.84
CA SER A 187 7.36 -14.50 -26.53
C SER A 187 6.85 -15.75 -25.81
N ILE A 188 6.21 -16.67 -26.53
CA ILE A 188 5.79 -17.97 -25.98
C ILE A 188 7.00 -18.81 -25.54
N GLN A 189 8.04 -18.87 -26.36
CA GLN A 189 9.27 -19.60 -26.02
C GLN A 189 9.97 -19.00 -24.78
N LEU A 190 10.03 -17.68 -24.67
CA LEU A 190 10.60 -17.00 -23.51
C LEU A 190 9.78 -17.28 -22.26
N LEU A 191 8.44 -17.21 -22.34
CA LEU A 191 7.61 -17.49 -21.18
C LEU A 191 7.68 -18.97 -20.76
N LYS A 192 7.77 -19.91 -21.70
CA LYS A 192 7.95 -21.33 -21.35
C LYS A 192 9.30 -21.63 -20.68
N ARG A 193 10.30 -20.76 -20.87
CA ARG A 193 11.63 -20.91 -20.28
C ARG A 193 11.83 -20.09 -19.01
N THR A 194 10.92 -19.16 -18.70
CA THR A 194 11.02 -18.36 -17.49
C THR A 194 10.54 -19.17 -16.31
N SER A 195 11.30 -19.15 -15.21
CA SER A 195 10.91 -19.72 -13.92
C SER A 195 10.36 -18.66 -12.96
N VAL A 196 10.14 -17.44 -13.45
CA VAL A 196 9.74 -16.30 -12.61
C VAL A 196 8.41 -16.53 -11.88
N PRO A 197 7.36 -17.08 -12.53
CA PRO A 197 6.11 -17.38 -11.84
C PRO A 197 6.28 -18.38 -10.69
N GLU A 198 7.01 -19.47 -10.92
CA GLU A 198 7.29 -20.47 -9.88
C GLU A 198 8.10 -19.87 -8.73
N LEU A 199 9.17 -19.11 -9.05
CA LEU A 199 9.98 -18.44 -8.04
C LEU A 199 9.18 -17.40 -7.23
N ALA A 200 8.20 -16.74 -7.84
CA ALA A 200 7.34 -15.78 -7.15
C ALA A 200 6.37 -16.49 -6.19
N GLU A 201 5.82 -17.64 -6.57
CA GLU A 201 5.02 -18.50 -5.69
C GLU A 201 5.85 -19.06 -4.53
N ASP A 202 7.06 -19.55 -4.81
CA ASP A 202 7.98 -20.04 -3.77
C ASP A 202 8.33 -18.94 -2.77
N LEU A 203 8.56 -17.72 -3.24
CA LEU A 203 8.83 -16.56 -2.39
C LEU A 203 7.60 -16.17 -1.55
N ASP A 204 6.39 -16.19 -2.12
CA ASP A 204 5.15 -15.91 -1.40
C ASP A 204 4.94 -16.92 -0.26
N CYS A 205 5.06 -18.22 -0.57
CA CYS A 205 5.02 -19.31 0.41
C CYS A 205 6.06 -19.12 1.53
N PHE A 206 7.32 -18.90 1.18
CA PHE A 206 8.40 -18.65 2.13
C PHE A 206 8.10 -17.46 3.06
N THR A 207 7.59 -16.35 2.52
CA THR A 207 7.23 -15.19 3.34
C THR A 207 6.05 -15.48 4.27
N GLY A 208 5.07 -16.26 3.81
CA GLY A 208 3.95 -16.73 4.63
C GLY A 208 4.39 -17.61 5.80
N GLU A 209 5.35 -18.51 5.59
CA GLU A 209 5.96 -19.33 6.65
C GLU A 209 6.70 -18.47 7.68
N ILE A 210 7.49 -17.48 7.24
CA ILE A 210 8.17 -16.54 8.14
C ILE A 210 7.16 -15.79 9.01
N ILE A 211 6.09 -15.28 8.39
CA ILE A 211 5.05 -14.53 9.10
C ILE A 211 4.37 -15.43 10.14
N SER A 212 4.06 -16.67 9.79
CA SER A 212 3.41 -17.64 10.69
C SER A 212 4.30 -17.98 11.88
N ASN A 213 5.56 -18.33 11.62
CA ASN A 213 6.57 -18.58 12.65
C ASN A 213 6.77 -17.36 13.58
N LEU A 214 6.77 -16.15 13.03
CA LEU A 214 6.92 -14.93 13.80
C LEU A 214 5.71 -14.68 14.71
N ARG A 215 4.48 -14.95 14.24
CA ARG A 215 3.26 -14.87 15.06
C ARG A 215 3.30 -15.87 16.21
N GLU A 216 3.73 -17.11 15.96
CA GLU A 216 3.89 -18.13 17.00
C GLU A 216 4.88 -17.67 18.07
N LEU A 217 6.07 -17.18 17.66
CA LEU A 217 7.08 -16.66 18.59
C LEU A 217 6.62 -15.41 19.36
N GLN A 218 5.76 -14.59 18.77
CA GLN A 218 5.17 -13.43 19.44
C GLN A 218 4.12 -13.84 20.47
N SER A 219 3.39 -14.92 20.23
CA SER A 219 2.37 -15.45 21.13
C SER A 219 2.93 -16.12 22.40
N LEU A 220 4.22 -16.48 22.40
CA LEU A 220 4.88 -17.04 23.57
C LEU A 220 4.88 -16.06 24.74
N SER A 221 4.17 -16.41 25.81
CA SER A 221 4.10 -15.65 27.06
C SER A 221 4.60 -16.49 28.25
N VAL A 222 5.03 -15.81 29.31
CA VAL A 222 5.48 -16.43 30.56
C VAL A 222 4.28 -16.60 31.49
N ASP A 223 4.21 -17.71 32.20
CA ASP A 223 3.15 -17.90 33.20
C ASP A 223 3.39 -17.02 34.43
N THR A 224 2.59 -15.96 34.57
CA THR A 224 2.67 -15.03 35.69
C THR A 224 2.27 -15.65 37.04
N ALA A 225 1.62 -16.81 37.04
CA ALA A 225 1.25 -17.54 38.26
C ALA A 225 2.36 -18.49 38.77
N ALA A 226 3.38 -18.77 37.97
CA ALA A 226 4.48 -19.65 38.34
C ALA A 226 5.47 -19.00 39.33
N ALA A 227 6.26 -19.83 40.02
CA ALA A 227 7.34 -19.34 40.89
C ALA A 227 8.36 -18.50 40.09
N LYS A 228 8.90 -17.44 40.72
CA LYS A 228 9.85 -16.50 40.07
C LYS A 228 11.02 -17.19 39.38
N GLU A 229 11.51 -18.31 39.91
CA GLU A 229 12.60 -19.08 39.33
C GLU A 229 12.19 -19.76 38.01
N LYS A 230 10.97 -20.33 37.95
CA LYS A 230 10.39 -20.90 36.72
C LYS A 230 10.12 -19.82 35.68
N GLN A 231 9.62 -18.66 36.09
CA GLN A 231 9.44 -17.50 35.22
C GLN A 231 10.76 -17.06 34.58
N GLN A 232 11.85 -16.98 35.36
CA GLN A 232 13.17 -16.62 34.84
C GLN A 232 13.71 -17.66 33.85
N MET A 233 13.47 -18.95 34.08
CA MET A 233 13.84 -20.01 33.14
C MET A 233 13.05 -19.92 31.83
N GLU A 234 11.73 -19.70 31.90
CA GLU A 234 10.86 -19.53 30.72
C GLU A 234 11.25 -18.31 29.89
N VAL A 235 11.51 -17.16 30.53
CA VAL A 235 12.01 -15.95 29.85
C VAL A 235 13.29 -16.25 29.08
N LYS A 236 14.26 -16.94 29.72
CA LYS A 236 15.52 -17.31 29.07
C LYS A 236 15.31 -18.25 27.88
N HIS A 237 14.43 -19.23 28.03
CA HIS A 237 14.09 -20.16 26.96
C HIS A 237 13.45 -19.44 25.76
N ILE A 238 12.44 -18.58 25.99
CA ILE A 238 11.79 -17.79 24.94
C ILE A 238 12.82 -16.89 24.24
N LEU A 239 13.71 -16.23 25.00
CA LEU A 239 14.76 -15.40 24.42
C LEU A 239 15.70 -16.21 23.52
N GLN A 240 16.13 -17.39 23.96
CA GLN A 240 17.00 -18.26 23.18
C GLN A 240 16.31 -18.75 21.90
N GLN A 241 15.03 -19.10 21.97
CA GLN A 241 14.24 -19.51 20.81
C GLN A 241 14.12 -18.37 19.78
N LYS A 242 13.84 -17.14 20.24
CA LYS A 242 13.78 -15.95 19.37
C LYS A 242 15.14 -15.65 18.72
N GLN A 243 16.24 -15.75 19.47
CA GLN A 243 17.59 -15.55 18.92
C GLN A 243 17.96 -16.61 17.88
N ARG A 244 17.62 -17.87 18.12
CA ARG A 244 17.84 -18.96 17.17
C ARG A 244 17.06 -18.73 15.88
N ALA A 245 15.75 -18.48 15.99
CA ALA A 245 14.89 -18.20 14.83
C ALA A 245 15.41 -17.02 14.00
N LEU A 246 15.90 -15.95 14.64
CA LEU A 246 16.50 -14.82 13.93
C LEU A 246 17.80 -15.19 13.19
N SER A 247 18.66 -15.99 13.82
CA SER A 247 19.90 -16.48 13.19
C SER A 247 19.60 -17.36 11.98
N ASP A 248 18.64 -18.25 12.10
CA ASP A 248 18.24 -19.15 11.02
C ASP A 248 17.57 -18.39 9.87
N LEU A 249 16.76 -17.36 10.18
CA LEU A 249 16.23 -16.44 9.17
C LEU A 249 17.34 -15.76 8.37
N PHE A 250 18.39 -15.25 9.03
CA PHE A 250 19.51 -14.63 8.29
C PHE A 250 20.29 -15.61 7.41
N LYS A 251 20.41 -16.87 7.82
CA LYS A 251 21.01 -17.92 6.98
C LYS A 251 20.15 -18.19 5.75
N MET A 252 18.85 -18.41 5.93
CA MET A 252 17.91 -18.63 4.81
C MET A 252 17.90 -17.46 3.83
N LEU A 253 17.84 -16.22 4.32
CA LEU A 253 17.92 -15.03 3.47
C LEU A 253 19.25 -14.97 2.69
N SER A 254 20.36 -15.40 3.30
CA SER A 254 21.66 -15.46 2.63
C SER A 254 21.72 -16.53 1.54
N GLU A 255 21.09 -17.68 1.78
CA GLU A 255 20.97 -18.78 0.81
C GLU A 255 20.12 -18.38 -0.41
N ILE A 256 19.04 -17.62 -0.19
CA ILE A 256 18.19 -17.05 -1.25
C ILE A 256 18.93 -15.95 -2.05
N GLY A 257 20.06 -15.44 -1.54
CA GLY A 257 20.97 -14.54 -2.26
C GLY A 257 21.04 -13.12 -1.71
N LEU A 258 20.41 -12.83 -0.56
CA LEU A 258 20.57 -11.54 0.11
C LEU A 258 21.94 -11.46 0.79
N SER A 259 22.67 -10.36 0.55
CA SER A 259 24.02 -10.18 1.11
C SER A 259 24.07 -9.00 2.06
N TYR A 260 24.46 -9.27 3.31
CA TYR A 260 24.68 -8.24 4.31
C TYR A 260 25.69 -7.17 3.85
N ARG A 261 26.83 -7.60 3.27
CA ARG A 261 27.87 -6.67 2.79
C ARG A 261 27.36 -5.79 1.66
N LYS A 262 26.66 -6.36 0.68
CA LYS A 262 26.07 -5.57 -0.42
C LYS A 262 25.02 -4.60 0.11
N GLY A 263 24.19 -5.02 1.06
CA GLY A 263 23.20 -4.17 1.72
C GLY A 263 23.84 -2.98 2.45
N LEU A 264 24.94 -3.19 3.17
CA LEU A 264 25.66 -2.09 3.86
C LEU A 264 26.24 -1.08 2.88
N MET A 265 26.82 -1.54 1.77
CA MET A 265 27.33 -0.67 0.72
C MET A 265 26.21 0.11 0.04
N TRP A 266 25.13 -0.59 -0.31
CA TRP A 266 23.94 0.03 -0.89
C TRP A 266 23.37 1.11 0.04
N ASN A 267 23.24 0.85 1.35
CA ASN A 267 22.70 1.83 2.29
C ASN A 267 23.56 3.11 2.41
N ARG A 268 24.85 3.07 2.06
CA ARG A 268 25.73 4.26 2.04
C ARG A 268 25.58 5.08 0.77
N THR A 269 25.22 4.44 -0.35
CA THR A 269 25.13 5.08 -1.67
C THR A 269 23.69 5.26 -2.15
N ALA A 270 22.72 4.70 -1.44
CA ALA A 270 21.33 4.75 -1.81
C ALA A 270 20.82 6.18 -1.68
N ASP A 271 20.31 6.70 -2.79
CA ASP A 271 19.57 7.94 -2.80
C ASP A 271 18.21 7.73 -2.08
N PRO A 272 17.94 8.44 -0.97
CA PRO A 272 16.67 8.37 -0.26
C PRO A 272 15.47 8.71 -1.16
N GLU A 273 15.67 9.54 -2.18
CA GLU A 273 14.62 10.00 -3.09
C GLU A 273 14.40 9.08 -4.28
N SER A 274 15.26 8.07 -4.49
CA SER A 274 15.15 7.14 -5.63
C SER A 274 13.80 6.43 -5.68
N THR A 275 13.22 6.11 -4.52
CA THR A 275 11.90 5.45 -4.44
C THR A 275 10.77 6.39 -4.89
N LEU A 276 10.92 7.70 -4.65
CA LEU A 276 9.98 8.74 -5.12
C LEU A 276 10.06 8.95 -6.63
N CYS A 277 11.18 8.59 -7.24
CA CYS A 277 11.42 8.75 -8.67
C CYS A 277 10.99 7.54 -9.52
N THR A 278 10.35 6.53 -8.91
CA THR A 278 9.84 5.36 -9.65
C THR A 278 8.70 5.75 -10.59
N HIS A 279 8.54 5.05 -11.71
CA HIS A 279 7.48 5.37 -12.66
C HIS A 279 6.11 5.03 -12.07
N PRO A 280 5.13 5.96 -12.13
CA PRO A 280 3.74 5.68 -11.84
C PRO A 280 3.27 4.49 -12.66
N LEU A 281 2.67 3.52 -11.97
CA LEU A 281 2.02 2.39 -12.61
C LEU A 281 0.58 2.34 -12.11
N GLU A 282 -0.34 2.70 -12.99
CA GLU A 282 -1.79 2.59 -12.75
C GLU A 282 -2.35 1.49 -13.64
N MET A 283 -2.42 0.28 -13.07
CA MET A 283 -2.71 -0.95 -13.82
C MET A 283 -4.11 -0.92 -14.44
N THR A 284 -5.08 -0.28 -13.79
CA THR A 284 -6.45 -0.12 -14.31
C THR A 284 -6.47 0.63 -15.64
N THR A 285 -5.72 1.72 -15.73
CA THR A 285 -5.61 2.54 -16.94
C THR A 285 -4.80 1.83 -18.02
N ALA A 286 -3.69 1.20 -17.64
CA ALA A 286 -2.84 0.46 -18.57
C ALA A 286 -3.59 -0.71 -19.23
N LEU A 287 -4.34 -1.50 -18.46
CA LEU A 287 -5.08 -2.65 -18.96
C LEU A 287 -6.35 -2.27 -19.72
N SER A 288 -7.04 -1.19 -19.33
CA SER A 288 -8.22 -0.71 -20.07
C SER A 288 -7.91 -0.13 -21.45
N ALA A 289 -6.68 0.36 -21.67
CA ALA A 289 -6.22 0.80 -22.99
C ALA A 289 -6.08 -0.38 -23.99
N VAL A 290 -5.91 -1.61 -23.48
CA VAL A 290 -5.79 -2.81 -24.31
C VAL A 290 -7.19 -3.38 -24.60
N LYS A 291 -7.61 -3.33 -25.87
CA LYS A 291 -8.86 -3.96 -26.30
C LYS A 291 -8.69 -5.49 -26.32
N THR A 292 -9.15 -6.18 -25.27
CA THR A 292 -9.14 -7.65 -25.22
C THR A 292 -10.37 -8.23 -25.92
N GLN A 293 -10.13 -9.10 -26.90
CA GLN A 293 -11.20 -9.78 -27.66
C GLN A 293 -11.47 -11.19 -27.13
N GLY A 294 -10.53 -11.81 -26.40
CA GLY A 294 -10.66 -13.18 -25.88
C GLY A 294 -11.09 -13.28 -24.42
N GLN A 295 -11.89 -14.32 -24.10
CA GLN A 295 -12.22 -14.70 -22.71
C GLN A 295 -10.99 -14.94 -21.81
N PRO A 296 -9.91 -15.63 -22.23
CA PRO A 296 -8.79 -15.90 -21.32
C PRO A 296 -7.97 -14.65 -20.97
N GLU A 297 -7.89 -13.67 -21.88
CA GLU A 297 -7.22 -12.39 -21.62
C GLU A 297 -7.99 -11.57 -20.57
N ARG A 298 -9.33 -11.62 -20.60
CA ARG A 298 -10.18 -10.94 -19.61
C ARG A 298 -10.01 -11.51 -18.21
N VAL A 299 -9.92 -12.85 -18.10
CA VAL A 299 -9.66 -13.51 -16.82
C VAL A 299 -8.28 -13.12 -16.30
N LEU A 300 -7.25 -13.17 -17.13
CA LEU A 300 -5.90 -12.74 -16.75
C LEU A 300 -5.87 -11.29 -16.25
N PHE A 301 -6.52 -10.37 -16.96
CA PHE A 301 -6.55 -8.96 -16.55
C PHE A 301 -7.30 -8.76 -15.23
N THR A 302 -8.36 -9.52 -15.01
CA THR A 302 -9.13 -9.49 -13.75
C THR A 302 -8.27 -9.96 -12.57
N GLU A 303 -7.57 -11.10 -12.72
CA GLU A 303 -6.68 -11.61 -11.67
C GLU A 303 -5.48 -10.68 -11.43
N LEU A 304 -4.90 -10.11 -12.50
CA LEU A 304 -3.82 -9.13 -12.38
C LEU A 304 -4.26 -7.88 -11.61
N LEU A 305 -5.45 -7.35 -11.89
CA LEU A 305 -5.98 -6.19 -11.16
C LEU A 305 -6.25 -6.53 -9.69
N GLY A 306 -6.79 -7.72 -9.41
CA GLY A 306 -7.02 -8.19 -8.04
C GLY A 306 -5.72 -8.32 -7.24
N ALA A 307 -4.66 -8.87 -7.84
CA ALA A 307 -3.35 -8.98 -7.18
C ALA A 307 -2.65 -7.62 -7.05
N TRP A 308 -2.77 -6.74 -8.06
CA TRP A 308 -2.08 -5.46 -8.14
C TRP A 308 -2.42 -4.52 -6.97
N GLU A 309 -3.68 -4.44 -6.57
CA GLU A 309 -4.11 -3.60 -5.44
C GLU A 309 -3.32 -3.95 -4.16
N GLY A 310 -3.17 -5.25 -3.88
CA GLY A 310 -2.35 -5.77 -2.80
C GLY A 310 -0.88 -5.38 -2.96
N CYS A 311 -0.29 -5.64 -4.13
CA CYS A 311 1.11 -5.31 -4.42
C CYS A 311 1.43 -3.82 -4.18
N GLN A 312 0.58 -2.93 -4.69
CA GLN A 312 0.74 -1.49 -4.55
C GLN A 312 0.66 -1.07 -3.07
N LYS A 313 -0.32 -1.59 -2.34
CA LYS A 313 -0.46 -1.35 -0.89
C LYS A 313 0.75 -1.84 -0.10
N TYR A 314 1.24 -3.05 -0.37
CA TYR A 314 2.44 -3.60 0.27
C TYR A 314 3.71 -2.80 -0.04
N PHE A 315 3.86 -2.30 -1.27
CA PHE A 315 5.01 -1.47 -1.64
C PHE A 315 5.10 -0.20 -0.78
N TYR A 316 4.02 0.60 -0.71
CA TYR A 316 4.03 1.86 0.04
C TYR A 316 4.07 1.66 1.56
N ARG A 317 3.48 0.57 2.07
CA ARG A 317 3.61 0.17 3.48
C ARG A 317 5.02 -0.24 3.83
N SER A 318 5.66 -1.05 2.99
CA SER A 318 7.05 -1.48 3.19
C SER A 318 7.99 -0.29 3.18
N TRP A 319 7.71 0.71 2.34
CA TRP A 319 8.41 1.98 2.37
C TRP A 319 8.22 2.71 3.71
N ALA A 320 6.97 2.93 4.16
CA ALA A 320 6.71 3.61 5.44
C ALA A 320 7.40 2.90 6.62
N ARG A 321 7.32 1.56 6.67
CA ARG A 321 8.00 0.73 7.67
C ARG A 321 9.52 0.84 7.59
N ARG A 322 10.10 0.88 6.38
CA ARG A 322 11.54 1.12 6.19
C ARG A 322 11.96 2.47 6.75
N THR A 323 11.21 3.53 6.47
CA THR A 323 11.47 4.88 7.00
C THR A 323 11.38 4.91 8.53
N ALA A 324 10.35 4.28 9.10
CA ALA A 324 10.19 4.15 10.54
C ALA A 324 11.35 3.37 11.19
N LEU A 325 11.77 2.25 10.57
CA LEU A 325 12.91 1.46 11.03
C LEU A 325 14.22 2.26 10.99
N GLN A 326 14.47 2.99 9.90
CA GLN A 326 15.66 3.84 9.78
C GLN A 326 15.69 4.91 10.87
N THR A 327 14.55 5.54 11.13
CA THR A 327 14.39 6.52 12.21
C THR A 327 14.69 5.87 13.57
N ALA A 328 14.08 4.72 13.86
CA ALA A 328 14.31 3.98 15.10
C ALA A 328 15.79 3.59 15.30
N LEU A 329 16.49 3.17 14.24
CA LEU A 329 17.91 2.83 14.28
C LEU A 329 18.80 4.03 14.62
N GLN A 330 18.49 5.22 14.10
CA GLN A 330 19.21 6.47 14.44
C GLN A 330 18.99 6.92 15.89
N HIS A 331 17.83 6.62 16.47
CA HIS A 331 17.53 6.92 17.87
C HIS A 331 18.08 5.86 18.84
N ALA A 332 18.12 4.58 18.45
CA ALA A 332 18.65 3.49 19.28
C ALA A 332 20.14 3.66 19.62
N SER A 333 20.93 4.29 18.75
CA SER A 333 22.33 4.62 19.03
C SER A 333 22.51 5.73 20.09
N LYS A 334 21.50 6.57 20.34
CA LYS A 334 21.57 7.60 21.40
C LYS A 334 21.31 7.04 22.80
N VAL A 335 20.56 5.94 22.92
CA VAL A 335 20.21 5.32 24.22
C VAL A 335 21.36 4.48 24.79
N ARG A 336 22.25 3.92 23.94
CA ARG A 336 23.40 3.12 24.40
C ARG A 336 24.55 3.92 25.02
N HIS A 337 24.54 5.25 24.93
CA HIS A 337 25.56 6.10 25.55
C HIS A 337 25.17 6.64 26.93
N THR A 338 24.01 6.25 27.45
CA THR A 338 23.50 6.67 28.77
C THR A 338 23.08 5.50 29.65
N SER A 339 23.73 4.33 29.49
CA SER A 339 23.52 3.15 30.37
C SER A 339 24.83 2.74 31.00
#